data_AF-A0A1G7DPK6-F1
#
_entry.id   AF-A0A1G7DPK6-F1
#
_cell.length_a   1.000
_cell.length_b   1.000
_cell.length_c   1.000
_cell.angle_alpha   90.00
_cell.angle_beta   90.00
_cell.angle_gamma   90.00
#
_symmetry.space_group_name_H-M   'P 1'
#
loop_
_entity.id
_entity.type
_entity.pdbx_description
1 polymer ?
#
loop_
_entity_poly.entity_id
_entity_poly.type
_entity_poly.pdbx_seq_one_letter_code
_entity_poly.pdbx_strand_id
1 'polypeptide(L)'
;SIKGYLLREDFQRFWDYQRPDFAGKFLDNWVTRALQTDLEPMKKVARMLRSHKPLILNWFKAKGRLSSGAVEGMNLKAKLTMRKAFGFKTLKCLQIALYHELGKLPEPDYLHRFC
;
A
#
# COMPACT_ATOMS: atom_id res chain seq x y z
N SER A 1 -10.32 14.02 18.43
CA SER A 1 -10.49 15.48 18.31
C SER A 1 -11.16 15.81 16.99
N ILE A 2 -12.14 16.72 16.98
CA ILE A 2 -12.91 17.14 15.80
C ILE A 2 -12.00 17.64 14.67
N LYS A 3 -10.90 18.34 14.99
CA LYS A 3 -9.93 18.84 14.00
C LYS A 3 -9.32 17.73 13.12
N GLY A 4 -8.95 16.61 13.74
CA GLY A 4 -8.37 15.47 13.01
C GLY A 4 -9.39 14.78 12.11
N TYR A 5 -10.64 14.71 12.56
CA TYR A 5 -11.74 14.20 11.74
C TYR A 5 -11.97 15.10 10.52
N LEU A 6 -12.07 16.42 10.71
CA LEU A 6 -12.26 17.37 9.61
C LEU A 6 -11.11 17.35 8.60
N LEU A 7 -9.86 17.22 9.06
CA LEU A 7 -8.71 17.06 8.15
C LEU A 7 -8.80 15.79 7.31
N ARG A 8 -9.25 14.68 7.91
CA ARG A 8 -9.45 13.41 7.21
C ARG A 8 -10.56 13.51 6.18
N GLU A 9 -11.69 14.14 6.53
CA GLU A 9 -12.81 14.33 5.62
C GLU A 9 -12.44 15.27 4.47
N ASP A 10 -11.78 16.40 4.73
CA ASP A 10 -11.32 17.30 3.67
C ASP A 10 -10.35 16.60 2.70
N PHE A 11 -9.51 15.68 3.20
CA PHE A 11 -8.59 14.90 2.36
C PHE A 11 -9.31 13.99 1.36
N GLN A 12 -10.54 13.54 1.63
CA GLN A 12 -11.26 12.64 0.69
C GLN A 12 -11.42 13.27 -0.69
N ARG A 13 -11.58 14.60 -0.74
CA ARG A 13 -11.68 15.40 -1.97
C ARG A 13 -10.45 15.28 -2.88
N PHE A 14 -9.32 14.82 -2.34
CA PHE A 14 -8.10 14.61 -3.12
C PHE A 14 -8.33 13.66 -4.31
N TRP A 15 -9.17 12.65 -4.12
CA TRP A 15 -9.41 11.62 -5.13
C TRP A 15 -10.40 12.04 -6.21
N ASP A 16 -11.13 13.15 -6.01
CA ASP A 16 -12.08 13.68 -6.99
C ASP A 16 -11.40 14.49 -8.10
N TYR A 17 -10.12 14.86 -7.92
CA TYR A 17 -9.37 15.59 -8.94
C TYR A 17 -9.03 14.70 -10.13
N GLN A 18 -9.28 15.18 -11.35
CA GLN A 18 -8.88 14.45 -12.58
C GLN A 18 -7.48 14.82 -13.07
N ARG A 19 -7.02 16.02 -12.70
CA ARG A 19 -5.80 16.63 -13.23
C ARG A 19 -4.68 16.57 -12.18
N PRO A 20 -3.49 16.03 -12.53
CA PRO A 20 -2.39 15.84 -11.58
C PRO A 20 -1.85 17.16 -11.02
N ASP A 21 -1.92 18.24 -11.79
CA ASP A 21 -1.49 19.58 -11.36
C ASP A 21 -2.38 20.15 -10.25
N PHE A 22 -3.71 20.02 -10.37
CA PHE A 22 -4.65 20.46 -9.34
C PHE A 22 -4.61 19.55 -8.10
N ALA A 23 -4.52 18.23 -8.29
CA ALA A 23 -4.32 17.29 -7.19
C ALA A 23 -3.03 17.62 -6.41
N GLY A 24 -1.94 17.92 -7.13
CA GLY A 24 -0.66 18.31 -6.52
C GLY A 24 -0.77 19.57 -5.65
N LYS A 25 -1.44 20.62 -6.16
CA LYS A 25 -1.70 21.85 -5.40
C LYS A 25 -2.56 21.59 -4.16
N PHE A 26 -3.62 20.79 -4.30
CA PHE A 26 -4.44 20.39 -3.17
C PHE A 26 -3.60 19.70 -2.09
N LEU A 27 -2.76 18.74 -2.49
CA LEU A 27 -1.92 17.98 -1.57
C LEU A 27 -0.95 18.88 -0.81
N ASP A 28 -0.31 19.84 -1.47
CA ASP A 28 0.60 20.80 -0.82
C ASP A 28 -0.11 21.67 0.21
N ASN A 29 -1.30 22.17 -0.15
CA ASN A 29 -2.13 22.99 0.75
C ASN A 29 -2.64 22.18 1.94
N TRP A 30 -3.05 20.93 1.72
CA TRP A 30 -3.48 20.04 2.80
C TRP A 30 -2.33 19.69 3.74
N VAL A 31 -1.14 19.34 3.20
CA VAL A 31 0.06 19.05 3.99
C VAL A 31 0.45 20.25 4.84
N THR A 32 0.43 21.46 4.28
CA THR A 32 0.73 22.69 5.03
C THR A 32 -0.22 22.88 6.21
N ARG A 33 -1.53 22.76 5.98
CA ARG A 33 -2.55 22.86 7.05
C ARG A 33 -2.37 21.77 8.11
N ALA A 34 -2.12 20.53 7.71
CA ALA A 34 -1.91 19.41 8.63
C ALA A 34 -0.66 19.60 9.50
N LEU A 35 0.44 20.12 8.93
CA LEU A 35 1.67 20.40 9.66
C LEU A 35 1.54 21.52 10.69
N GLN A 36 0.64 22.49 10.47
CA GLN A 36 0.35 23.60 11.38
C GLN A 36 -0.53 23.20 12.57
N THR A 37 -1.15 22.01 12.54
CA THR A 37 -1.93 21.53 13.68
C THR A 37 -1.05 21.11 14.85
N ASP A 38 -1.64 20.96 16.03
CA ASP A 38 -1.05 20.36 17.23
C ASP A 38 -1.10 18.82 17.23
N LEU A 39 -1.66 18.21 16.18
CA LEU A 39 -1.91 16.77 16.11
C LEU A 39 -0.72 16.03 15.50
N GLU A 40 0.18 15.51 16.34
CA GLU A 40 1.33 14.73 15.87
C GLU A 40 0.99 13.55 14.94
N PRO A 41 -0.10 12.79 15.15
CA PRO A 41 -0.51 11.77 14.18
C PRO A 41 -0.75 12.33 12.77
N MET A 42 -1.37 13.51 12.66
CA MET A 42 -1.63 14.17 11.37
C MET A 42 -0.35 14.71 10.74
N LYS A 43 0.56 15.27 11.55
CA LYS A 43 1.87 15.72 11.04
C LYS A 43 2.67 14.56 10.46
N LYS A 44 2.65 13.39 11.09
CA LYS A 44 3.33 12.19 10.58
C LYS A 44 2.80 11.79 9.20
N VAL A 45 1.47 11.76 9.04
CA VAL A 45 0.82 11.49 7.75
C VAL A 45 1.20 12.55 6.71
N ALA A 46 1.15 13.84 7.08
CA ALA A 46 1.50 14.93 6.17
C ALA A 46 2.96 14.83 5.67
N ARG A 47 3.93 14.52 6.54
CA ARG A 47 5.33 14.31 6.15
C ARG A 47 5.49 13.13 5.19
N MET A 48 4.80 12.02 5.46
CA MET A 48 4.80 10.84 4.59
C MET A 48 4.18 11.14 3.22
N LEU A 49 3.06 11.84 3.17
CA LEU A 49 2.42 12.24 1.90
C LEU A 49 3.33 13.17 1.11
N ARG A 50 3.99 14.12 1.77
CA ARG A 50 4.95 15.04 1.13
C ARG A 50 6.12 14.30 0.50
N SER A 51 6.70 13.30 1.18
CA SER A 51 7.83 12.53 0.65
C SER A 51 7.44 11.64 -0.54
N HIS A 52 6.20 11.13 -0.57
CA HIS A 52 5.71 10.25 -1.62
C HIS A 52 4.89 10.96 -2.71
N LYS A 53 4.77 12.29 -2.65
CA LYS A 53 3.98 13.09 -3.60
C LYS A 53 4.22 12.74 -5.07
N PRO A 54 5.47 12.58 -5.56
CA PRO A 54 5.71 12.25 -6.97
C PRO A 54 5.04 10.93 -7.39
N LEU A 55 5.10 9.91 -6.51
CA LEU A 55 4.51 8.59 -6.76
C LEU A 55 2.98 8.63 -6.66
N ILE A 56 2.43 9.35 -5.69
CA ILE A 56 0.98 9.51 -5.53
C ILE A 56 0.39 10.18 -6.77
N LEU A 57 1.04 11.21 -7.32
CA LEU A 57 0.58 11.90 -8.52
C LEU A 57 0.61 11.04 -9.79
N ASN A 58 1.37 9.93 -9.80
CA ASN A 58 1.36 9.00 -10.94
C ASN A 58 0.00 8.30 -11.10
N TRP A 59 -0.76 8.12 -10.03
CA TRP A 59 -2.12 7.57 -10.12
C TRP A 59 -3.04 8.46 -10.98
N PHE A 60 -2.97 9.78 -10.78
CA PHE A 60 -3.70 10.77 -11.58
C PHE A 60 -3.22 10.82 -13.02
N LYS A 61 -1.90 10.74 -13.25
CA LYS A 61 -1.33 10.63 -14.62
C LYS A 61 -1.82 9.37 -15.34
N ALA A 62 -1.94 8.26 -14.63
CA ALA A 62 -2.50 7.01 -15.12
C ALA A 62 -4.04 7.00 -15.21
N LYS A 63 -4.71 8.10 -14.85
CA LYS A 63 -6.17 8.27 -14.87
C LYS A 63 -6.92 7.19 -14.08
N GLY A 64 -6.34 6.73 -12.96
CA GLY A 64 -6.93 5.68 -12.13
C GLY A 64 -7.06 4.31 -12.79
N ARG A 65 -6.41 4.08 -13.94
CA ARG A 65 -6.52 2.81 -14.70
C ARG A 65 -5.68 1.67 -14.12
N LEU A 66 -4.74 1.99 -13.23
CA LEU A 66 -3.93 1.00 -12.55
C LEU A 66 -4.75 0.39 -11.41
N SER A 67 -5.09 -0.88 -11.54
CA SER A 67 -5.76 -1.65 -10.49
C SER A 67 -4.74 -2.12 -9.45
N SER A 68 -5.05 -1.94 -8.17
CA SER A 68 -4.30 -2.52 -7.06
C SER A 68 -4.53 -4.04 -6.90
N GLY A 69 -5.53 -4.60 -7.57
CA GLY A 69 -5.98 -5.99 -7.33
C GLY A 69 -4.90 -7.05 -7.56
N ALA A 70 -4.02 -6.86 -8.55
CA ALA A 70 -2.92 -7.80 -8.78
C ALA A 70 -1.90 -7.79 -7.62
N VAL A 71 -1.55 -6.62 -7.11
CA VAL A 71 -0.62 -6.44 -5.98
C VAL A 71 -1.25 -6.95 -4.69
N GLU A 72 -2.54 -6.67 -4.48
CA GLU A 72 -3.31 -7.18 -3.34
C GLU A 72 -3.40 -8.71 -3.35
N GLY A 73 -3.67 -9.31 -4.53
CA GLY A 73 -3.70 -10.75 -4.70
C GLY A 73 -2.35 -11.41 -4.39
N MET A 74 -1.24 -10.83 -4.86
CA MET A 74 0.10 -11.30 -4.50
C MET A 74 0.37 -11.18 -2.99
N ASN A 75 0.02 -10.04 -2.38
CA ASN A 75 0.18 -9.82 -0.95
C ASN A 75 -0.62 -10.82 -0.11
N LEU A 76 -1.83 -11.19 -0.56
CA LEU A 76 -2.65 -12.19 0.11
C LEU A 76 -2.00 -13.57 0.04
N LYS A 77 -1.52 -14.00 -1.13
CA LYS A 77 -0.80 -15.26 -1.29
C LYS A 77 0.43 -15.34 -0.39
N ALA A 78 1.28 -14.31 -0.43
CA ALA A 78 2.48 -14.26 0.40
C ALA A 78 2.16 -14.36 1.91
N LYS A 79 1.14 -13.63 2.38
CA LYS A 79 0.67 -13.72 3.77
C LYS A 79 0.16 -15.11 4.13
N LEU A 80 -0.57 -15.75 3.22
CA LEU A 80 -1.08 -17.11 3.44
C LEU A 80 0.06 -18.12 3.54
N THR A 81 1.04 -18.06 2.65
CA THR A 81 2.24 -18.92 2.69
C THR A 81 2.97 -18.82 4.03
N MET A 82 3.17 -17.59 4.52
CA MET A 82 3.80 -17.35 5.82
C MET A 82 2.98 -17.94 6.99
N ARG A 83 1.64 -17.86 6.94
CA ARG A 83 0.76 -18.38 7.99
C ARG A 83 0.69 -19.91 8.01
N LYS A 84 0.60 -20.54 6.83
CA LYS A 84 0.52 -22.02 6.71
C LYS A 84 1.74 -22.72 7.34
N ALA A 85 2.90 -22.09 7.31
CA ALA A 85 4.13 -22.65 7.87
C ALA A 85 4.24 -22.50 9.40
N PHE A 86 3.31 -21.81 10.07
CA PHE A 86 3.33 -21.53 11.52
C PHE A 86 4.67 -20.96 12.05
N GLY A 87 5.46 -20.33 11.18
CA GLY A 87 6.78 -19.78 11.48
C GLY A 87 7.92 -20.56 10.83
N PHE A 88 8.48 -20.01 9.74
CA PHE A 88 9.73 -20.53 9.18
C PHE A 88 10.89 -20.26 10.13
N LYS A 89 11.72 -21.28 10.39
CA LYS A 89 12.90 -21.16 11.26
C LYS A 89 14.05 -20.37 10.61
N THR A 90 14.05 -20.24 9.29
CA THR A 90 15.09 -19.50 8.54
C THR A 90 14.48 -18.67 7.41
N LEU A 91 15.13 -17.56 7.06
CA LEU A 91 14.75 -16.74 5.91
C LEU A 91 14.86 -17.51 4.58
N LYS A 92 15.81 -18.44 4.46
CA LYS A 92 16.00 -19.25 3.25
C LYS A 92 14.77 -20.12 2.96
N CYS A 93 14.21 -20.77 3.98
CA CYS A 93 12.99 -21.56 3.84
C CYS A 93 11.79 -20.69 3.41
N LEU A 94 11.67 -19.49 3.99
CA LEU A 94 10.62 -18.54 3.62
C LEU A 94 10.75 -18.10 2.16
N GLN A 95 11.96 -17.76 1.71
CA GLN A 95 12.21 -17.37 0.32
C GLN A 95 11.83 -18.48 -0.66
N ILE A 96 12.28 -19.72 -0.40
CA ILE A 96 11.94 -20.88 -1.24
C ILE A 96 10.42 -21.06 -1.30
N ALA A 97 9.74 -21.08 -0.16
CA ALA A 97 8.28 -21.24 -0.12
C ALA A 97 7.54 -20.13 -0.88
N LEU A 98 7.98 -18.88 -0.74
CA LEU A 98 7.43 -17.75 -1.50
C LEU A 98 7.67 -17.90 -3.00
N TYR A 99 8.85 -18.38 -3.43
CA TYR A 99 9.14 -18.61 -4.84
C TYR A 99 8.27 -19.71 -5.44
N HIS A 100 8.03 -20.81 -4.71
CA HIS A 100 7.12 -21.87 -5.17
C HIS A 100 5.68 -21.38 -5.28
N GLU A 101 5.16 -20.68 -4.26
CA GLU A 101 3.76 -20.22 -4.21
C GLU A 101 3.47 -19.06 -5.18
N LEU A 102 4.39 -18.10 -5.31
CA LEU A 102 4.21 -16.93 -6.18
C LEU A 102 4.65 -17.19 -7.62
N GLY A 103 5.72 -17.97 -7.80
CA GLY A 103 6.32 -18.27 -9.11
C GLY A 103 5.77 -19.53 -9.78
N LYS A 104 4.93 -20.31 -9.07
CA LYS A 104 4.38 -21.60 -9.55
C LYS A 104 5.50 -22.52 -10.08
N LEU A 105 6.60 -22.58 -9.35
CA LEU A 105 7.75 -23.42 -9.69
C LEU A 105 7.37 -24.90 -9.60
N PRO A 106 7.98 -25.76 -10.44
CA PRO A 106 7.71 -27.20 -10.39
C PRO A 106 8.05 -27.75 -9.00
N GLU A 107 7.13 -28.54 -8.47
CA GLU A 107 7.34 -29.30 -7.25
C GLU A 107 7.93 -30.67 -7.59
N PRO A 108 8.75 -31.27 -6.71
CA PRO A 108 9.19 -32.65 -6.89
C PRO A 108 8.00 -33.62 -7.00
N ASP A 109 8.16 -34.68 -7.79
CA ASP A 109 7.18 -35.78 -7.80
C ASP A 109 7.22 -36.49 -6.44
N TYR A 110 6.14 -36.35 -5.66
CA TYR A 110 5.95 -37.07 -4.40
C TYR A 110 4.99 -38.25 -4.59
N LEU A 111 5.35 -39.40 -4.02
CA LEU A 111 4.54 -40.62 -4.05
C LEU A 111 3.26 -40.53 -3.18
N HIS A 112 3.23 -39.60 -2.23
CA HIS A 112 2.10 -39.39 -1.32
C HIS A 112 1.68 -37.92 -1.33
N ARG A 113 0.38 -37.67 -1.56
CA ARG A 113 -0.26 -36.35 -1.36
C ARG A 113 -1.09 -36.40 -0.09
N PHE A 114 -1.01 -35.35 0.71
CA PHE A 114 -1.98 -35.12 1.76
C PHE A 114 -3.27 -34.60 1.10
N CYS A 115 -4.29 -35.44 1.08
CA CYS A 115 -5.65 -35.10 0.62
C CYS A 115 -6.36 -34.19 1.62
#